data_AF-A0A3S5CJT8-F1
#
_entry.id   AF-A0A3S5CJT8-F1
#
_cell.length_a   1.000
_cell.length_b   1.000
_cell.length_c   1.000
_cell.angle_alpha   90.00
_cell.angle_beta   90.00
_cell.angle_gamma   90.00
#
_symmetry.space_group_name_H-M   'P 1'
#
loop_
_entity.id
_entity.type
_entity.pdbx_description
1 polymer ?
#
loop_
_entity_poly.entity_id
_entity_poly.type
_entity_poly.pdbx_seq_one_letter_code
_entity_poly.pdbx_strand_id
1 'polypeptide(L)'
;MCKSPHSGLRRLAADALVVLIKQAIIAPREPSFWKDQALTTQVLDPLSNLSMSQYDDVRSKQLECVQYLLNCFGEQIGASWLRLIEIIGVISDSSK
;
A
#
# COMPACT_ATOMS: atom_id res chain seq x y z
N MET A 1 -4.59 1.67 -13.21
CA MET A 1 -5.19 1.63 -11.86
C MET A 1 -6.70 1.68 -11.98
N CYS A 2 -7.44 0.93 -11.15
CA CYS A 2 -8.85 0.58 -11.35
C CYS A 2 -9.75 1.76 -11.77
N LYS A 3 -9.93 1.91 -13.09
CA LYS A 3 -10.86 2.87 -13.71
C LYS A 3 -12.29 2.31 -13.77
N SER A 4 -12.51 1.13 -13.19
CA SER A 4 -13.82 0.48 -13.24
C SER A 4 -14.84 1.30 -12.45
N PRO A 5 -15.95 1.71 -13.08
CA PRO A 5 -17.05 2.36 -12.37
C PRO A 5 -17.75 1.37 -11.43
N HIS A 6 -17.58 0.06 -11.64
CA HIS A 6 -18.20 -0.98 -10.84
C HIS A 6 -17.51 -1.11 -9.48
N SER A 7 -18.18 -0.64 -8.42
CA SER A 7 -17.67 -0.60 -7.05
C SER A 7 -17.20 -1.97 -6.53
N GLY A 8 -18.00 -3.01 -6.75
CA GLY A 8 -17.63 -4.38 -6.36
C GLY A 8 -16.30 -4.85 -6.95
N LEU A 9 -16.12 -4.75 -8.27
CA LEU A 9 -14.89 -5.15 -8.94
C LEU A 9 -13.69 -4.30 -8.53
N ARG A 10 -13.89 -2.99 -8.36
CA ARG A 10 -12.85 -2.07 -7.90
C ARG A 10 -12.36 -2.44 -6.50
N ARG A 11 -13.29 -2.69 -5.57
CA ARG A 11 -12.97 -3.12 -4.20
C ARG A 11 -12.25 -4.46 -4.20
N LEU A 12 -12.73 -5.45 -4.96
CA LEU A 12 -12.06 -6.75 -5.09
C LEU A 12 -10.63 -6.61 -5.61
N ALA A 13 -10.40 -5.74 -6.59
CA ALA A 13 -9.06 -5.48 -7.10
C ALA A 13 -8.15 -4.81 -6.04
N ALA A 14 -8.67 -3.86 -5.26
CA ALA A 14 -7.94 -3.24 -4.16
C ALA A 14 -7.61 -4.26 -3.06
N ASP A 15 -8.57 -5.10 -2.66
CA ASP A 15 -8.37 -6.16 -1.68
C ASP A 15 -7.33 -7.18 -2.16
N ALA A 16 -7.41 -7.62 -3.41
CA ALA A 16 -6.43 -8.54 -4.00
C ALA A 16 -5.02 -7.94 -4.00
N LEU A 17 -4.87 -6.65 -4.35
CA LEU A 17 -3.60 -5.96 -4.30
C LEU A 17 -3.03 -5.90 -2.88
N VAL A 18 -3.85 -5.55 -1.89
CA VAL A 18 -3.46 -5.52 -0.48
C VAL A 18 -3.01 -6.90 0.00
N VAL A 19 -3.72 -7.97 -0.37
CA VAL A 19 -3.33 -9.34 -0.04
C VAL A 19 -1.97 -9.68 -0.67
N LEU A 20 -1.77 -9.37 -1.95
CA LEU A 20 -0.51 -9.63 -2.65
C LEU A 20 0.66 -8.89 -2.00
N ILE A 21 0.49 -7.62 -1.61
CA ILE A 21 1.51 -6.85 -0.88
C ILE A 21 1.85 -7.55 0.43
N LYS A 22 0.85 -7.93 1.23
CA LYS A 22 1.08 -8.60 2.52
C LYS A 22 1.84 -9.92 2.34
N GLN A 23 1.43 -10.75 1.38
CA GLN A 23 2.12 -12.00 1.07
C GLN A 23 3.54 -11.75 0.57
N ALA A 24 3.73 -10.74 -0.28
CA ALA A 24 5.03 -10.35 -0.76
C ALA A 24 5.96 -9.84 0.35
N ILE A 25 5.47 -9.38 1.49
CA ILE A 25 6.33 -8.94 2.60
C ILE A 25 6.70 -10.10 3.53
N ILE A 26 5.74 -10.99 3.79
CA ILE A 26 5.89 -12.12 4.72
C ILE A 26 6.69 -13.27 4.10
N ALA A 27 6.67 -13.40 2.78
CA ALA A 27 7.33 -14.52 2.10
C ALA A 27 8.84 -14.56 2.44
N PRO A 28 9.36 -15.72 2.92
CA PRO A 28 10.73 -15.86 3.36
C PRO A 28 11.71 -15.64 2.20
N ARG A 29 12.77 -14.88 2.46
CA ARG A 29 13.78 -14.49 1.45
C ARG A 29 15.05 -13.95 2.09
N GLU A 30 16.16 -14.09 1.38
CA GLU A 30 17.43 -13.45 1.71
C GLU A 30 17.95 -12.63 0.51
N PRO A 31 18.19 -11.31 0.68
CA PRO A 31 17.91 -10.51 1.87
C PRO A 31 16.40 -10.37 2.15
N SER A 32 16.03 -10.06 3.40
CA SER A 32 14.62 -9.82 3.78
C SER A 32 13.99 -8.72 2.92
N PHE A 33 12.67 -8.73 2.72
CA PHE A 33 11.95 -7.75 1.89
C PHE A 33 12.43 -6.31 2.11
N TRP A 34 12.44 -5.84 3.35
CA TRP A 34 12.80 -4.46 3.71
C TRP A 34 14.26 -4.07 3.48
N LYS A 35 15.15 -5.06 3.26
CA LYS A 35 16.56 -4.85 2.94
C LYS A 35 16.83 -4.85 1.43
N ASP A 36 15.87 -5.30 0.63
CA ASP A 36 15.93 -5.22 -0.83
C ASP A 36 15.15 -3.97 -1.29
N GLN A 37 15.88 -2.90 -1.60
CA GLN A 37 15.29 -1.63 -2.00
C GLN A 37 14.54 -1.74 -3.34
N ALA A 38 15.03 -2.53 -4.28
CA ALA A 38 14.41 -2.70 -5.59
C ALA A 38 13.07 -3.40 -5.45
N LEU A 39 13.04 -4.50 -4.69
CA LEU A 39 11.83 -5.26 -4.40
C LEU A 39 10.84 -4.47 -3.54
N THR A 40 11.32 -3.76 -2.53
CA THR A 40 10.49 -2.90 -1.68
C THR A 40 9.80 -1.83 -2.52
N THR A 41 10.54 -1.19 -3.42
CA THR A 41 9.99 -0.18 -4.34
C THR A 41 8.94 -0.80 -5.25
N GLN A 42 9.27 -1.91 -5.92
CA GLN A 42 8.37 -2.60 -6.85
C GLN A 42 7.04 -3.01 -6.20
N VAL A 43 7.06 -3.46 -4.94
CA VAL A 43 5.86 -3.91 -4.22
C VAL A 43 5.07 -2.73 -3.63
N LEU A 44 5.74 -1.68 -3.16
CA LEU A 44 5.08 -0.52 -2.55
C LEU A 44 4.63 0.53 -3.56
N ASP A 45 5.18 0.58 -4.77
CA ASP A 45 4.74 1.54 -5.81
C ASP A 45 3.25 1.40 -6.16
N PRO A 46 2.69 0.20 -6.37
CA PRO A 46 1.24 0.01 -6.53
C PRO A 46 0.44 0.57 -5.36
N LEU A 47 0.94 0.42 -4.12
CA LEU A 47 0.30 0.95 -2.93
C LEU A 47 0.33 2.48 -2.93
N SER A 48 1.48 3.12 -3.22
CA SER A 48 1.59 4.58 -3.33
C SER A 48 0.66 5.14 -4.40
N ASN A 49 0.57 4.45 -5.53
CA ASN A 49 -0.25 4.90 -6.65
C ASN A 49 -1.75 4.94 -6.28
N LEU A 50 -2.23 4.10 -5.33
CA LEU A 50 -3.64 4.12 -4.88
C LEU A 50 -4.07 5.48 -4.34
N SER A 51 -3.13 6.33 -3.89
CA SER A 51 -3.41 7.69 -3.42
C SER A 51 -4.04 8.57 -4.50
N MET A 52 -3.76 8.27 -5.78
CA MET A 52 -4.30 9.00 -6.93
C MET A 52 -5.73 8.55 -7.30
N SER A 53 -6.31 7.59 -6.59
CA SER A 53 -7.68 7.14 -6.81
C SER A 53 -8.68 8.19 -6.31
N GLN A 54 -9.63 8.56 -7.16
CA GLN A 54 -10.78 9.40 -6.78
C GLN A 54 -11.83 8.66 -5.95
N TYR A 55 -11.71 7.34 -5.80
CA TYR A 55 -12.68 6.51 -5.10
C TYR A 55 -12.24 6.26 -3.66
N ASP A 56 -13.09 6.67 -2.70
CA ASP A 56 -12.80 6.55 -1.27
C ASP A 56 -12.66 5.09 -0.81
N ASP A 57 -13.45 4.17 -1.37
CA ASP A 57 -13.35 2.75 -1.05
C ASP A 57 -11.96 2.18 -1.32
N VAL A 58 -11.29 2.64 -2.38
CA VAL A 58 -9.90 2.28 -2.69
C VAL A 58 -8.92 2.91 -1.71
N ARG A 59 -9.10 4.19 -1.37
CA ARG A 59 -8.23 4.90 -0.42
C ARG A 59 -8.35 4.34 1.00
N SER A 60 -9.54 3.94 1.43
CA SER A 60 -9.74 3.23 2.69
C SER A 60 -8.94 1.93 2.73
N LYS A 61 -8.95 1.15 1.64
CA LYS A 61 -8.15 -0.09 1.54
C LYS A 61 -6.65 0.14 1.53
N GLN A 62 -6.21 1.21 0.89
CA GLN A 62 -4.82 1.64 0.97
C GLN A 62 -4.42 1.94 2.42
N LEU A 63 -5.22 2.72 3.15
CA LEU A 63 -4.95 3.05 4.55
C LEU A 63 -4.97 1.82 5.48
N GLU A 64 -5.91 0.90 5.30
CA GLU A 64 -5.92 -0.39 6.01
C GLU A 64 -4.60 -1.16 5.79
N CYS A 65 -4.08 -1.14 4.56
CA CYS A 65 -2.79 -1.76 4.26
C CYS A 65 -1.63 -1.03 4.95
N VAL A 66 -1.57 0.31 4.85
CA VAL A 66 -0.52 1.11 5.50
C VAL A 66 -0.54 0.90 7.02
N GLN A 67 -1.72 0.93 7.65
CA GLN A 67 -1.88 0.66 9.07
C GLN A 67 -1.33 -0.72 9.45
N TYR A 68 -1.65 -1.74 8.66
CA TYR A 68 -1.10 -3.08 8.87
C TYR A 68 0.43 -3.10 8.77
N LEU A 69 1.01 -2.43 7.78
CA LEU A 69 2.48 -2.36 7.62
C LEU A 69 3.15 -1.71 8.82
N LEU A 70 2.63 -0.56 9.27
CA LEU A 70 3.16 0.16 10.41
C LEU A 70 3.09 -0.67 11.70
N ASN A 71 1.96 -1.34 11.93
CA ASN A 71 1.76 -2.15 13.14
C ASN A 71 2.61 -3.42 13.16
N CYS A 72 2.80 -4.10 12.02
CA CYS A 72 3.50 -5.38 11.97
C CYS A 72 5.01 -5.26 11.67
N PHE A 73 5.43 -4.22 10.95
CA PHE A 73 6.79 -4.09 10.43
C PHE A 73 7.43 -2.73 10.77
N GLY A 74 6.88 -1.99 11.74
CA GLY A 74 7.33 -0.65 12.14
C GLY A 74 8.85 -0.48 12.18
N GLU A 75 9.54 -1.36 12.89
CA GLU A 75 11.00 -1.32 13.08
C GLU A 75 11.79 -1.71 11.82
N GLN A 76 11.18 -2.47 10.90
CA GLN A 76 11.83 -3.00 9.70
C GLN A 76 11.68 -2.09 8.49
N ILE A 77 10.66 -1.22 8.46
CA ILE A 77 10.30 -0.36 7.31
C ILE A 77 11.45 0.53 6.83
N GLY A 78 12.31 0.99 7.75
CA GLY A 78 13.51 1.77 7.44
C GLY A 78 13.23 2.98 6.55
N ALA A 79 13.92 3.08 5.41
CA ALA A 79 13.79 4.20 4.47
C ALA A 79 12.39 4.34 3.84
N SER A 80 11.56 3.30 3.89
CA SER A 80 10.19 3.35 3.35
C SER A 80 9.20 4.10 4.25
N TRP A 81 9.64 4.54 5.44
CA TRP A 81 8.77 5.24 6.40
C TRP A 81 8.21 6.54 5.82
N LEU A 82 9.06 7.33 5.15
CA LEU A 82 8.66 8.58 4.51
C LEU A 82 7.57 8.35 3.48
N ARG A 83 7.72 7.30 2.64
CA ARG A 83 6.72 6.90 1.64
C ARG A 83 5.37 6.56 2.28
N LEU A 84 5.35 5.85 3.41
CA LEU A 84 4.10 5.50 4.09
C LEU A 84 3.42 6.73 4.71
N ILE A 85 4.19 7.68 5.26
CA ILE A 85 3.67 8.96 5.75
C ILE A 85 3.08 9.80 4.60
N GLU A 86 3.77 9.87 3.46
CA GLU A 86 3.30 10.59 2.28
C GLU A 86 1.94 10.06 1.80
N ILE A 87 1.75 8.73 1.80
CA ILE A 87 0.46 8.11 1.47
C ILE A 87 -0.65 8.62 2.40
N ILE A 88 -0.40 8.64 3.71
CA ILE A 88 -1.37 9.14 4.70
C ILE A 88 -1.65 10.63 4.46
N GLY A 89 -0.60 11.42 4.20
CA GLY A 89 -0.69 12.86 3.95
C GLY A 89 -1.56 13.21 2.74
N VAL A 90 -1.34 12.57 1.59
CA VAL A 90 -2.11 12.82 0.36
C VAL A 90 -3.61 12.58 0.57
N ILE A 91 -3.97 11.53 1.33
CA ILE A 91 -5.38 11.22 1.60
C ILE A 91 -5.99 12.25 2.55
N SER A 92 -5.23 12.77 3.51
CA SER A 92 -5.71 13.79 4.45
C SER A 92 -5.98 15.15 3.79
N ASP A 93 -5.21 15.54 2.78
CA ASP A 93 -5.40 16.80 2.05
C ASP A 93 -6.57 16.72 1.05
N SER A 94 -6.95 15.49 0.64
CA SER A 94 -8.11 15.22 -0.21
C SER A 94 -9.47 15.50 0.47
N SER A 95 -9.49 15.76 1.78
CA SER A 95 -10.70 16.04 2.57
C SER A 95 -10.92 17.54 2.84
N LYS A 96 -10.19 18.42 2.15
CA LYS A 96 -10.42 19.88 2.16
C LYS A 96 -11.25 20.34 0.98
#